data_AF-A0A969QK77-F1
#
_entry.id   AF-A0A969QK77-F1
#
_cell.length_a   1.000
_cell.length_b   1.000
_cell.length_c   1.000
_cell.angle_alpha   90.00
_cell.angle_beta   90.00
_cell.angle_gamma   90.00
#
_symmetry.space_group_name_H-M   'P 1'
#
loop_
_entity.id
_entity.type
_entity.pdbx_description
1 polymer ?
#
loop_
_entity_poly.entity_id
_entity_poly.type
_entity_poly.pdbx_seq_one_letter_code
_entity_poly.pdbx_strand_id
1 'polypeptide(L)' 'MARQLKILEHQQMAVTWCDRQIPAGSQWAIVIDDRLNAADIILLLISPDFLSSDFCMKVEYPRAMERHEAGEA' A
#
# COMPACT_ATOMS: atom_id res chain seq x y z
N MET A 1 12.59 3.31 -2.24
CA MET A 1 11.80 2.34 -1.46
C MET A 1 11.30 1.15 -2.31
N ALA A 2 10.60 1.34 -3.45
CA ALA A 2 10.13 0.22 -4.31
C ALA A 2 11.21 -0.74 -4.88
N ARG A 3 12.50 -0.40 -4.80
CA ARG A 3 13.60 -1.22 -5.35
C ARG A 3 13.80 -2.53 -4.58
N GLN A 4 13.47 -2.56 -3.29
CA GLN A 4 13.64 -3.74 -2.44
C GLN A 4 12.63 -4.84 -2.76
N LEU A 5 11.44 -4.48 -3.25
CA LEU A 5 10.38 -5.42 -3.59
C LEU A 5 10.44 -5.92 -5.03
N LYS A 6 11.22 -5.26 -5.90
CA LYS A 6 11.41 -5.70 -7.30
C LYS A 6 11.89 -7.14 -7.43
N ILE A 7 12.67 -7.65 -6.46
CA ILE A 7 13.14 -9.04 -6.50
C ILE A 7 11.97 -10.03 -6.47
N LEU A 8 10.89 -9.72 -5.75
CA LEU A 8 9.70 -10.57 -5.64
C LEU A 8 8.90 -10.58 -6.96
N GLU A 9 8.84 -9.44 -7.64
CA GLU A 9 8.25 -9.34 -8.99
C GLU A 9 9.08 -10.13 -10.02
N HIS A 10 10.41 -10.00 -9.98
CA HIS A 10 11.30 -10.71 -10.89
C HIS A 10 11.23 -12.23 -10.72
N GLN A 11 10.97 -12.70 -9.51
CA GLN A 11 10.75 -14.12 -9.21
C GLN A 11 9.29 -14.57 -9.44
N GLN A 12 8.41 -13.68 -9.94
CA GLN A 12 6.98 -13.90 -10.13
C GLN A 12 6.26 -14.38 -8.87
N MET A 13 6.79 -14.07 -7.68
CA MET A 13 6.24 -14.50 -6.40
C MET A 13 5.17 -13.55 -5.87
N ALA A 14 5.17 -12.30 -6.35
CA ALA A 14 4.18 -11.30 -5.97
C ALA A 14 3.96 -10.30 -7.10
N VAL A 15 2.73 -9.80 -7.21
CA VAL A 15 2.42 -8.58 -7.96
C VAL A 15 2.46 -7.44 -6.96
N THR A 16 3.32 -6.45 -7.18
CA THR A 16 3.44 -5.32 -6.24
C THR A 16 2.76 -4.08 -6.78
N TRP A 17 2.19 -3.30 -5.86
CA TRP A 17 1.54 -2.03 -6.18
C TRP A 17 2.01 -0.95 -5.21
N CYS A 18 2.11 0.29 -5.70
CA CYS A 18 2.32 1.47 -4.87
C CYS A 18 1.57 2.68 -5.45
N ASP A 19 1.30 3.66 -4.60
CA ASP A 19 0.68 4.95 -4.91
C ASP A 19 1.25 5.65 -6.16
N ARG A 20 2.55 5.50 -6.44
CA ARG A 20 3.21 6.06 -7.63
C ARG A 20 2.72 5.47 -8.96
N GLN A 21 1.98 4.36 -8.92
CA GLN A 21 1.39 3.73 -10.10
C GLN A 21 -0.01 4.28 -10.43
N ILE A 22 -0.55 5.20 -9.62
CA ILE A 22 -1.86 5.82 -9.87
C ILE A 22 -1.77 6.71 -11.13
N PRO A 23 -2.62 6.50 -12.14
CA PRO A 23 -2.63 7.34 -13.34
C PRO A 23 -2.99 8.78 -13.00
N ALA A 24 -2.31 9.74 -13.63
CA ALA A 24 -2.62 11.16 -13.48
C ALA A 24 -4.09 11.45 -13.86
N GLY A 25 -4.75 12.28 -13.06
CA GLY A 25 -6.18 12.59 -13.23
C GLY A 25 -7.14 11.60 -12.56
N SER A 26 -6.64 10.51 -11.97
CA SER A 26 -7.48 9.59 -11.20
C SER A 26 -7.82 10.15 -9.82
N GLN A 27 -8.95 9.71 -9.26
CA GLN A 27 -9.26 9.93 -7.84
C GLN A 27 -8.39 9.01 -6.99
N TRP A 28 -7.17 9.48 -6.70
CA TRP A 28 -6.11 8.73 -6.04
C TRP A 28 -6.57 8.02 -4.75
N ALA A 29 -7.38 8.67 -3.92
CA ALA A 29 -7.87 8.10 -2.67
C ALA A 29 -8.75 6.85 -2.89
N ILE A 30 -9.58 6.84 -3.93
CA ILE A 30 -10.42 5.67 -4.29
C ILE A 30 -9.54 4.53 -4.77
N VAL A 31 -8.57 4.83 -5.64
CA VAL A 31 -7.64 3.81 -6.16
C VAL A 31 -6.83 3.19 -5.03
N ILE A 32 -6.39 3.99 -4.05
CA ILE A 32 -5.68 3.48 -2.87
C ILE A 32 -6.59 2.58 -2.03
N ASP A 33 -7.82 3.02 -1.74
CA ASP A 33 -8.77 2.23 -0.95
C ASP A 33 -9.08 0.88 -1.61
N ASP A 34 -9.37 0.87 -2.92
CA ASP A 34 -9.61 -0.35 -3.69
C ASP A 34 -8.40 -1.30 -3.62
N ARG A 35 -7.18 -0.76 -3.73
CA ARG A 35 -5.95 -1.56 -3.67
C ARG A 35 -5.66 -2.07 -2.27
N LEU A 36 -5.89 -1.25 -1.24
CA LEU A 36 -5.79 -1.64 0.15
C LEU A 36 -6.78 -2.72 0.53
N ASN A 37 -7.97 -2.76 -0.08
CA ASN A 37 -9.00 -3.77 0.17
C ASN A 37 -8.83 -5.05 -0.65
N ALA A 38 -8.14 -4.98 -1.79
CA ALA A 38 -7.87 -6.14 -2.64
C ALA A 38 -6.53 -6.84 -2.34
N ALA A 39 -5.63 -6.21 -1.57
CA ALA A 39 -4.31 -6.78 -1.29
C ALA A 39 -4.40 -8.02 -0.37
N ASP A 40 -3.61 -9.04 -0.66
CA ASP A 40 -3.44 -10.22 0.22
C ASP A 40 -2.42 -9.96 1.35
N ILE A 41 -1.49 -9.04 1.12
CA ILE A 41 -0.44 -8.65 2.07
C ILE A 41 -0.23 -7.15 1.97
N ILE A 42 -0.24 -6.46 3.12
CA ILE A 42 0.02 -5.02 3.19
C ILE A 42 1.39 -4.79 3.85
N LEU A 43 2.30 -4.11 3.14
CA LEU A 43 3.64 -3.78 3.63
C LEU A 43 3.77 -2.29 3.96
N LEU A 44 3.87 -1.97 5.24
CA LEU A 44 4.11 -0.60 5.71
C LEU A 44 5.61 -0.29 5.74
N LEU A 45 6.07 0.55 4.81
CA LEU A 45 7.46 1.00 4.75
C LEU A 45 7.64 2.29 5.58
N ILE A 46 7.87 2.11 6.88
CA ILE A 46 8.03 3.22 7.81
C ILE A 46 9.26 4.05 7.45
N SER A 47 9.03 5.34 7.19
CA SER A 47 10.03 6.34 6.85
C SER A 47 9.59 7.72 7.34
N PRO A 48 10.48 8.72 7.42
CA PRO A 48 10.09 10.08 7.78
C PRO A 48 8.99 10.65 6.87
N ASP A 49 9.04 10.34 5.58
CA ASP A 49 8.01 10.74 4.60
C ASP A 49 6.66 10.07 4.90
N PHE A 50 6.67 8.79 5.31
CA PHE A 50 5.46 8.06 5.72
C PHE A 50 4.84 8.67 6.98
N LEU A 51 5.65 8.94 8.00
CA LEU A 51 5.20 9.48 9.29
C LEU A 51 4.70 10.93 9.19
N SER A 52 5.19 11.68 8.20
CA SER A 52 4.77 13.06 7.95
C SER A 52 3.55 13.17 7.03
N SER A 53 3.10 12.07 6.42
CA SER A 53 1.90 12.02 5.59
C SER A 53 0.65 11.83 6.44
N ASP A 54 -0.16 12.88 6.53
CA ASP A 54 -1.47 12.85 7.21
C ASP A 54 -2.40 11.77 6.65
N PHE A 55 -2.36 11.52 5.34
CA PHE A 55 -3.20 10.52 4.70
C PHE A 55 -2.77 9.10 5.05
N CYS A 56 -1.46 8.82 5.02
CA CYS A 56 -0.92 7.52 5.40
C CYS A 56 -1.27 7.17 6.85
N MET A 57 -1.16 8.15 7.75
CA MET A 57 -1.42 7.94 9.18
C MET A 57 -2.91 7.88 9.54
N LYS A 58 -3.78 8.62 8.85
CA LYS A 58 -5.20 8.73 9.21
C LYS A 58 -6.13 7.81 8.42
N VAL A 59 -5.69 7.30 7.28
CA VAL A 59 -6.54 6.49 6.38
C VAL A 59 -5.90 5.13 6.10
N GLU A 60 -4.70 5.12 5.53
CA GLU A 60 -4.09 3.85 5.09
C GLU A 60 -3.68 2.98 6.27
N TYR A 61 -3.06 3.57 7.29
CA TYR A 61 -2.59 2.85 8.48
C TYR A 61 -3.74 2.20 9.27
N PRO A 62 -4.82 2.91 9.65
CA PRO A 62 -5.95 2.29 10.34
C PRO A 62 -6.57 1.15 9.53
N ARG A 63 -6.77 1.35 8.22
CA ARG A 63 -7.36 0.34 7.35
C ARG A 63 -6.49 -0.91 7.23
N ALA A 64 -5.17 -0.74 7.09
CA ALA A 64 -4.24 -1.85 7.07
C ALA A 64 -4.26 -2.64 8.38
N MET A 65 -4.34 -1.96 9.52
CA MET A 65 -4.43 -2.60 10.83
C MET A 65 -5.75 -3.34 11.02
N GLU A 66 -6.89 -2.77 10.58
CA GLU A 66 -8.20 -3.46 10.61
C GLU A 66 -8.15 -4.79 9.87
N ARG A 67 -7.59 -4.80 8.65
CA ARG A 67 -7.47 -6.04 7.85
C ARG A 67 -6.53 -7.05 8.50
N HIS A 68 -5.47 -6.58 9.14
CA HIS A 68 -4.55 -7.43 9.91
C HIS A 68 -5.24 -8.10 11.10
N GLU A 69 -5.97 -7.32 11.88
CA GLU A 69 -6.72 -7.84 13.04
C GLU A 69 -7.82 -8.82 12.62
N ALA A 70 -8.43 -8.61 11.44
CA ALA A 70 -9.40 -9.52 10.84
C ALA A 70 -8.78 -10.79 10.22
N GLY A 71 -7.45 -10.85 10.06
CA GLY A 71 -6.75 -11.95 9.39
C GLY A 71 -6.95 -11.97 7.88
N GLU A 72 -7.35 -10.83 7.29
CA GLU A 72 -7.64 -10.68 5.86
C GLU A 72 -6.45 -10.21 5.03
N ALA A 73 -5.43 -9.60 5.66
CA ALA A 73 -4.15 -9.20 5.04
C ALA A 73 -3.05 -8.91 6.08
#